data_AF-A0A3A8JDZ5-F1
#
_entry.id   AF-A0A3A8JDZ5-F1
#
_cell.length_a   1.000
_cell.length_b   1.000
_cell.length_c   1.000
_cell.angle_alpha   90.00
_cell.angle_beta   90.00
_cell.angle_gamma   90.00
#
_symmetry.space_group_name_H-M   'P 1'
#
loop_
_entity.id
_entity.type
_entity.pdbx_description
1 polymer ?
#
loop_
_entity_poly.entity_id
_entity_poly.type
_entity_poly.pdbx_seq_one_letter_code
_entity_poly.pdbx_strand_id
1 'polypeptide(L)'
;MPPILHESHQKQWQNWHQTYNQKLELLVDVWNADASQSTTEGYADTTRGLQRLIARALREGLELRALGAGWSFSTAPATSGILVNTKPLNYLFPSPRTHPSYAGSRENLLFVQCGNSIAELNHFLMAKMGKALPTSGASNGQTIAGAIATGTHGSSLDFGAMQDFVAGLHIVVSPERHVWLERASVPTISDDIPQQLGAELVRDDALFNAALVSLGSFGIVHGVLIVVEDLYHLQAFRQRMPLTEGLWRAMDQLDFSGVQLPGPSGQKPYHFQVVINPNDLQGGAYVTSMYKHAQCPPGSKSPSPGGKLTQGDSALEIVGVLTDKVSDLTIPVLAKLLDRFYGEYSNICGTPGELFTDTTTRGKAFGSALGIPLGQVRKTVETAMAINHEYPFPGLLALRYALPSKAPLAFTHHAPMTCVLDIDGAASARTKTFCQKVWEQLTARQVPYTLHWGKINDLDGARVRSMYGPERIGTWRRAREALLHRPELRATFANDYLRTLGLA
;
A
#
# COMPACT_ATOMS: atom_id res chain seq x y z
N MET A 1 19.40 -3.13 29.79
CA MET A 1 18.64 -2.71 28.60
C MET A 1 17.15 -2.79 28.94
N PRO A 2 16.33 -1.83 28.48
CA PRO A 2 14.87 -1.92 28.67
C PRO A 2 14.33 -3.21 28.04
N PRO A 3 13.20 -3.74 28.56
CA PRO A 3 12.62 -4.96 28.00
C PRO A 3 12.14 -4.70 26.57
N ILE A 4 12.49 -5.59 25.64
CA ILE A 4 12.06 -5.48 24.23
C ILE A 4 10.54 -5.62 24.06
N LEU A 5 9.89 -6.31 24.99
CA LEU A 5 8.46 -6.61 24.96
C LEU A 5 7.77 -5.80 26.06
N HIS A 6 6.83 -4.96 25.66
CA HIS A 6 6.01 -4.16 26.57
C HIS A 6 4.54 -4.58 26.42
N GLU A 7 4.02 -5.28 27.42
CA GLU A 7 2.63 -5.75 27.43
C GLU A 7 1.70 -4.61 27.85
N SER A 8 0.64 -4.40 27.07
CA SER A 8 -0.42 -3.43 27.36
C SER A 8 -1.56 -4.10 28.12
N HIS A 9 -2.18 -3.37 29.05
CA HIS A 9 -3.40 -3.79 29.72
C HIS A 9 -4.65 -3.66 28.83
N GLN A 10 -4.52 -3.10 27.62
CA GLN A 10 -5.63 -2.98 26.69
C GLN A 10 -6.07 -4.35 26.17
N LYS A 11 -7.38 -4.60 26.25
CA LYS A 11 -8.05 -5.80 25.71
C LYS A 11 -8.90 -5.50 24.48
N GLN A 12 -8.84 -4.27 24.00
CA GLN A 12 -9.51 -3.79 22.81
C GLN A 12 -8.60 -2.84 22.05
N TRP A 13 -8.64 -2.94 20.73
CA TRP A 13 -7.90 -2.08 19.82
C TRP A 13 -8.79 -1.63 18.67
N GLN A 14 -8.54 -0.42 18.18
CA GLN A 14 -9.23 0.17 17.03
C GLN A 14 -8.19 0.60 16.00
N ASN A 15 -8.46 0.33 14.72
CA ASN A 15 -7.58 0.76 13.65
C ASN A 15 -7.60 2.29 13.45
N TRP A 16 -6.61 2.81 12.72
CA TRP A 16 -6.39 4.25 12.54
C TRP A 16 -7.63 4.98 11.98
N HIS A 17 -8.31 4.36 11.00
CA HIS A 17 -9.49 4.90 10.33
C HIS A 17 -10.82 4.57 11.03
N GLN A 18 -10.78 3.94 12.20
CA GLN A 18 -11.97 3.62 13.00
C GLN A 18 -13.03 2.77 12.26
N THR A 19 -12.61 1.93 11.32
CA THR A 19 -13.53 1.08 10.54
C THR A 19 -13.93 -0.19 11.27
N TYR A 20 -13.15 -0.63 12.25
CA TYR A 20 -13.52 -1.75 13.11
C TYR A 20 -12.85 -1.64 14.48
N ASN A 21 -13.45 -2.32 15.46
CA ASN A 21 -12.89 -2.55 16.78
C ASN A 21 -12.65 -4.05 16.94
N GLN A 22 -11.54 -4.40 17.58
CA GLN A 22 -11.15 -5.79 17.81
C GLN A 22 -10.93 -6.02 19.30
N LYS A 23 -11.61 -7.02 19.87
CA LYS A 23 -11.26 -7.56 21.19
C LYS A 23 -10.05 -8.48 21.02
N LEU A 24 -9.12 -8.45 21.96
CA LEU A 24 -7.88 -9.21 21.88
C LEU A 24 -7.43 -9.69 23.26
N GLU A 25 -6.71 -10.80 23.28
CA GLU A 25 -6.12 -11.34 24.51
C GLU A 25 -4.92 -10.52 24.96
N LEU A 26 -4.05 -10.09 24.04
CA LEU A 26 -2.85 -9.36 24.42
C LEU A 26 -2.39 -8.39 23.34
N LEU A 27 -2.16 -7.13 23.71
CA LEU A 27 -1.45 -6.17 22.88
C LEU A 27 -0.03 -6.02 23.42
N VAL A 28 0.98 -6.23 22.57
CA VAL A 28 2.39 -6.09 22.94
C VAL A 28 3.06 -5.10 22.01
N ASP A 29 3.71 -4.09 22.57
CA ASP A 29 4.63 -3.24 21.82
C ASP A 29 6.03 -3.87 21.82
N VAL A 30 6.62 -4.02 20.63
CA VAL A 30 7.98 -4.53 20.46
C VAL A 30 8.90 -3.37 20.13
N TRP A 31 9.89 -3.15 20.98
CA TRP A 31 10.86 -2.06 20.86
C TRP A 31 12.24 -2.60 20.54
N ASN A 32 13.03 -1.78 19.84
CA ASN A 32 14.45 -2.03 19.72
C ASN A 32 15.13 -1.91 21.09
N ALA A 33 16.15 -2.73 21.33
CA ALA A 33 16.93 -2.69 22.57
C ALA A 33 17.61 -1.32 22.79
N ASP A 34 18.06 -0.70 21.69
CA ASP A 34 18.54 0.68 21.64
C ASP A 34 17.81 1.44 20.53
N ALA A 35 16.85 2.30 20.86
CA ALA A 35 16.11 3.06 19.85
C ALA A 35 16.94 4.16 19.15
N SER A 36 18.12 4.51 19.65
CA SER A 36 18.93 5.63 19.14
C SER A 36 19.88 5.24 18.02
N GLN A 37 20.29 3.96 17.96
CA GLN A 37 21.25 3.48 17.00
C GLN A 37 20.87 2.09 16.47
N SER A 38 20.97 1.91 15.16
CA SER A 38 20.80 0.61 14.52
C SER A 38 22.02 -0.27 14.77
N THR A 39 21.82 -1.42 15.42
CA THR A 39 22.87 -2.41 15.68
C THR A 39 22.40 -3.81 15.31
N THR A 40 23.32 -4.66 14.83
CA THR A 40 23.01 -6.07 14.52
C THR A 40 22.62 -6.84 15.78
N GLU A 41 23.26 -6.55 16.92
CA GLU A 41 22.93 -7.15 18.21
C GLU A 41 21.50 -6.79 18.65
N GLY A 42 21.14 -5.50 18.65
CA GLY A 42 19.78 -5.07 18.98
C GLY A 42 18.73 -5.67 18.04
N TYR A 43 19.05 -5.81 16.75
CA TYR A 43 18.19 -6.48 15.78
C TYR A 43 17.99 -7.98 16.12
N ALA A 44 19.08 -8.70 16.43
CA ALA A 44 19.01 -10.09 16.86
C ALA A 44 18.21 -10.24 18.16
N ASP A 45 18.33 -9.32 19.11
CA ASP A 45 17.57 -9.34 20.35
C ASP A 45 16.07 -9.17 20.10
N THR A 46 15.69 -8.27 19.19
CA THR A 46 14.30 -8.12 18.73
C THR A 46 13.80 -9.41 18.10
N THR A 47 14.61 -10.07 17.26
CA THR A 47 14.25 -11.36 16.65
C THR A 47 13.89 -12.40 17.72
N ARG A 48 14.71 -12.52 18.77
CA ARG A 48 14.43 -13.42 19.91
C ARG A 48 13.18 -13.00 20.68
N GLY A 49 12.90 -11.71 20.78
CA GLY A 49 11.64 -11.18 21.32
C GLY A 49 10.42 -11.66 20.55
N LEU A 50 10.45 -11.55 19.22
CA LEU A 50 9.37 -12.02 18.34
C LEU A 50 9.19 -13.55 18.43
N GLN A 51 10.28 -14.31 18.47
CA GLN A 51 10.24 -15.76 18.69
C GLN A 51 9.55 -16.14 20.00
N ARG A 52 9.82 -15.42 21.10
CA ARG A 52 9.15 -15.65 22.40
C ARG A 52 7.64 -15.40 22.33
N LEU A 53 7.20 -14.40 21.57
CA LEU A 53 5.78 -14.13 21.36
C LEU A 53 5.10 -15.24 20.56
N ILE A 54 5.75 -15.74 19.50
CA ILE A 54 5.25 -16.89 18.74
C ILE A 54 5.18 -18.14 19.62
N ALA A 55 6.19 -18.37 20.47
CA ALA A 55 6.21 -19.48 21.42
C ALA A 55 5.03 -19.40 22.40
N ARG A 56 4.74 -18.19 22.88
CA ARG A 56 3.61 -17.94 23.77
C ARG A 56 2.29 -18.24 23.07
N ALA A 57 2.08 -17.71 21.87
CA ALA A 57 0.88 -17.94 21.07
C ALA A 57 0.63 -19.45 20.86
N LEU A 58 1.67 -20.21 20.51
CA LEU A 58 1.57 -21.67 20.35
C LEU A 58 1.21 -22.39 21.65
N ARG A 59 1.86 -22.05 22.78
CA ARG A 59 1.56 -22.67 24.09
C ARG A 59 0.14 -22.39 24.57
N GLU A 60 -0.36 -21.19 24.29
CA GLU A 60 -1.69 -20.73 24.73
C GLU A 60 -2.79 -21.03 23.70
N GLY A 61 -2.45 -21.60 22.54
CA GLY A 61 -3.41 -21.85 21.46
C GLY A 61 -4.01 -20.57 20.86
N LEU A 62 -3.26 -19.47 20.91
CA LEU A 62 -3.71 -18.17 20.42
C LEU A 62 -3.23 -17.90 18.99
N GLU A 63 -4.06 -17.16 18.26
CA GLU A 63 -3.64 -16.48 17.04
C GLU A 63 -2.70 -15.32 17.36
N LEU A 64 -1.86 -14.95 16.40
CA LEU A 64 -0.92 -13.84 16.50
C LEU A 64 -0.88 -13.06 15.19
N ARG A 65 -0.99 -11.73 15.27
CA ARG A 65 -0.88 -10.83 14.12
C ARG A 65 0.05 -9.67 14.42
N ALA A 66 0.89 -9.33 13.44
CA ALA A 66 1.69 -8.12 13.50
C ALA A 66 0.85 -6.89 13.14
N LEU A 67 1.09 -5.80 13.86
CA LEU A 67 0.46 -4.49 13.69
C LEU A 67 1.53 -3.45 13.40
N GLY A 68 1.47 -2.83 12.22
CA GLY A 68 2.25 -1.63 11.90
C GLY A 68 1.51 -0.36 12.33
N ALA A 69 1.32 0.57 11.40
CA ALA A 69 0.67 1.84 11.70
C ALA A 69 -0.86 1.77 11.93
N GLY A 70 -1.49 0.60 11.70
CA GLY A 70 -2.95 0.42 11.85
C GLY A 70 -3.81 1.06 10.75
N TRP A 71 -3.21 1.39 9.61
CA TRP A 71 -3.84 2.11 8.49
C TRP A 71 -4.77 1.29 7.60
N SER A 72 -4.78 -0.04 7.74
CA SER A 72 -5.69 -0.84 6.91
C SER A 72 -7.14 -0.59 7.33
N PHE A 73 -8.01 -0.38 6.35
CA PHE A 73 -9.46 -0.31 6.55
C PHE A 73 -10.06 -1.71 6.78
N SER A 74 -9.43 -2.76 6.23
CA SER A 74 -9.86 -4.14 6.37
C SER A 74 -9.34 -4.77 7.67
N THR A 75 -9.92 -5.91 8.04
CA THR A 75 -9.55 -6.68 9.23
C THR A 75 -8.33 -7.58 9.00
N ALA A 76 -7.54 -7.35 7.95
CA ALA A 76 -6.32 -8.11 7.67
C ALA A 76 -5.34 -8.23 8.85
N PRO A 77 -5.06 -7.16 9.63
CA PRO A 77 -4.19 -7.28 10.81
C PRO A 77 -4.94 -7.70 12.09
N ALA A 78 -6.27 -7.86 12.06
CA ALA A 78 -7.07 -8.12 13.25
C ALA A 78 -6.89 -9.56 13.75
N THR A 79 -6.95 -9.74 15.08
CA THR A 79 -7.02 -11.05 15.74
C THR A 79 -7.64 -10.91 17.13
N SER A 80 -8.26 -11.97 17.62
CA SER A 80 -8.68 -12.10 19.02
C SER A 80 -7.57 -12.56 19.95
N GLY A 81 -6.42 -13.01 19.44
CA GLY A 81 -5.29 -13.47 20.23
C GLY A 81 -4.29 -12.35 20.57
N ILE A 82 -3.04 -12.53 20.14
CA ILE A 82 -1.92 -11.61 20.41
C ILE A 82 -1.75 -10.64 19.24
N LEU A 83 -1.93 -9.35 19.49
CA LEU A 83 -1.63 -8.28 18.55
C LEU A 83 -0.24 -7.70 18.88
N VAL A 84 0.69 -7.82 17.94
CA VAL A 84 2.10 -7.43 18.14
C VAL A 84 2.36 -6.13 17.41
N ASN A 85 2.41 -5.01 18.12
CA ASN A 85 2.75 -3.72 17.55
C ASN A 85 4.26 -3.64 17.27
N THR A 86 4.60 -3.63 15.98
CA THR A 86 5.97 -3.56 15.47
C THR A 86 6.33 -2.17 14.96
N LYS A 87 5.47 -1.16 15.12
CA LYS A 87 5.75 0.22 14.71
C LYS A 87 7.05 0.78 15.32
N PRO A 88 7.43 0.50 16.57
CA PRO A 88 8.70 0.98 17.13
C PRO A 88 9.96 0.35 16.52
N LEU A 89 9.83 -0.66 15.65
CA LEU A 89 10.97 -1.33 15.00
C LEU A 89 11.40 -0.56 13.74
N ASN A 90 12.28 0.42 13.92
CA ASN A 90 12.68 1.37 12.89
C ASN A 90 14.20 1.42 12.57
N TYR A 91 14.95 0.34 12.82
CA TYR A 91 16.35 0.28 12.39
C TYR A 91 16.51 0.34 10.87
N LEU A 92 17.63 0.92 10.44
CA LEU A 92 18.00 1.17 9.04
C LEU A 92 19.47 0.81 8.83
N PHE A 93 19.76 0.04 7.79
CA PHE A 93 21.10 -0.43 7.43
C PHE A 93 21.36 -0.14 5.94
N PRO A 94 21.97 1.01 5.60
CA PRO A 94 22.22 1.40 4.22
C PRO A 94 23.34 0.58 3.59
N SER A 95 23.23 0.38 2.27
CA SER A 95 24.26 -0.22 1.43
C SER A 95 24.81 -1.56 1.97
N PRO A 96 23.96 -2.56 2.26
CA PRO A 96 24.42 -3.87 2.68
C PRO A 96 25.31 -4.52 1.62
N ARG A 97 26.15 -5.47 2.05
CA ARG A 97 26.98 -6.23 1.11
C ARG A 97 26.12 -7.07 0.17
N THR A 98 26.48 -7.09 -1.10
CA THR A 98 25.71 -7.72 -2.17
C THR A 98 26.28 -9.08 -2.56
N HIS A 99 25.41 -9.94 -3.08
CA HIS A 99 25.83 -11.17 -3.73
C HIS A 99 26.75 -10.85 -4.92
N PRO A 100 27.80 -11.64 -5.23
CA PRO A 100 28.70 -11.35 -6.34
C PRO A 100 28.03 -11.23 -7.72
N SER A 101 26.87 -11.88 -7.91
CA SER A 101 26.11 -11.82 -9.16
C SER A 101 25.04 -10.72 -9.19
N TYR A 102 24.91 -9.90 -8.15
CA TYR A 102 23.95 -8.81 -8.14
C TYR A 102 24.41 -7.71 -9.11
N ALA A 103 23.60 -7.46 -10.15
CA ALA A 103 23.94 -6.50 -11.21
C ALA A 103 23.64 -5.03 -10.82
N GLY A 104 22.86 -4.81 -9.76
CA GLY A 104 22.53 -3.47 -9.27
C GLY A 104 23.64 -2.86 -8.40
N SER A 105 23.47 -1.59 -8.05
CA SER A 105 24.40 -0.92 -7.12
C SER A 105 24.05 -1.24 -5.67
N ARG A 106 25.05 -1.56 -4.85
CA ARG A 106 24.89 -1.66 -3.39
C ARG A 106 24.37 -0.35 -2.77
N GLU A 107 24.70 0.79 -3.35
CA GLU A 107 24.25 2.11 -2.85
C GLU A 107 22.76 2.37 -3.11
N ASN A 108 22.12 1.52 -3.91
CA ASN A 108 20.67 1.52 -4.13
C ASN A 108 19.94 0.51 -3.24
N LEU A 109 20.62 -0.10 -2.27
CA LEU A 109 20.02 -1.03 -1.32
C LEU A 109 19.91 -0.41 0.06
N LEU A 110 18.73 -0.56 0.67
CA LEU A 110 18.49 -0.19 2.05
C LEU A 110 17.77 -1.34 2.76
N PHE A 111 18.39 -1.88 3.81
CA PHE A 111 17.75 -2.88 4.67
C PHE A 111 17.10 -2.18 5.87
N VAL A 112 15.80 -2.40 6.07
CA VAL A 112 15.00 -1.68 7.06
C VAL A 112 14.21 -2.63 7.94
N GLN A 113 13.97 -2.27 9.20
CA GLN A 113 12.96 -2.95 10.01
C GLN A 113 11.54 -2.61 9.54
N CYS A 114 10.62 -3.53 9.82
CA CYS A 114 9.23 -3.51 9.36
C CYS A 114 8.37 -2.34 9.85
N GLY A 115 8.79 -1.66 10.93
CA GLY A 115 8.09 -0.56 11.57
C GLY A 115 8.38 0.81 10.95
N ASN A 116 9.41 0.95 10.11
CA ASN A 116 9.70 2.19 9.40
C ASN A 116 8.49 2.64 8.57
N SER A 117 7.98 3.84 8.84
CA SER A 117 6.96 4.48 8.03
C SER A 117 7.51 4.94 6.68
N ILE A 118 6.66 5.04 5.66
CA ILE A 118 7.11 5.51 4.34
C ILE A 118 7.61 6.95 4.40
N ALA A 119 7.04 7.78 5.29
CA ALA A 119 7.49 9.14 5.55
C ALA A 119 8.91 9.18 6.15
N GLU A 120 9.18 8.34 7.17
CA GLU A 120 10.53 8.20 7.75
C GLU A 120 11.54 7.71 6.69
N LEU A 121 11.14 6.76 5.84
CA LEU A 121 11.99 6.28 4.75
C LEU A 121 12.31 7.38 3.73
N ASN A 122 11.31 8.12 3.25
CA ASN A 122 11.53 9.23 2.33
C ASN A 122 12.47 10.27 2.92
N HIS A 123 12.25 10.66 4.19
CA HIS A 123 13.13 11.60 4.88
C HIS A 123 14.58 11.08 4.98
N PHE A 124 14.78 9.84 5.41
CA PHE A 124 16.11 9.24 5.52
C PHE A 124 16.81 9.15 4.17
N LEU A 125 16.11 8.66 3.13
CA LEU A 125 16.66 8.49 1.78
C LEU A 125 17.14 9.83 1.21
N MET A 126 16.33 10.88 1.33
CA MET A 126 16.70 12.21 0.86
C MET A 126 17.85 12.80 1.68
N ALA A 127 17.73 12.78 3.00
CA ALA A 127 18.65 13.50 3.88
C ALA A 127 20.00 12.80 4.10
N LYS A 128 20.06 11.47 3.95
CA LYS A 128 21.25 10.66 4.27
C LYS A 128 21.83 9.89 3.10
N MET A 129 21.02 9.48 2.13
CA MET A 129 21.49 8.66 1.00
C MET A 129 21.50 9.40 -0.34
N GLY A 130 20.81 10.54 -0.48
CA GLY A 130 20.60 11.18 -1.77
C GLY A 130 19.82 10.26 -2.72
N LYS A 131 18.79 9.59 -2.21
CA LYS A 131 17.96 8.60 -2.90
C LYS A 131 16.48 8.92 -2.79
N ALA A 132 15.66 8.24 -3.57
CA ALA A 132 14.19 8.29 -3.51
C ALA A 132 13.56 6.91 -3.69
N LEU A 133 12.35 6.73 -3.16
CA LEU A 133 11.53 5.56 -3.49
C LEU A 133 11.05 5.62 -4.95
N PRO A 134 10.99 4.49 -5.68
CA PRO A 134 10.44 4.45 -7.05
C PRO A 134 8.97 4.84 -7.12
N THR A 135 8.22 4.48 -6.08
CA THR A 135 6.78 4.66 -5.95
C THR A 135 6.40 4.68 -4.47
N SER A 136 5.29 5.34 -4.12
CA SER A 136 4.70 5.30 -2.78
C SER A 136 3.19 5.49 -2.85
N GLY A 137 2.51 5.28 -1.74
CA GLY A 137 1.12 5.71 -1.60
C GLY A 137 0.99 7.24 -1.65
N ALA A 138 -0.26 7.72 -1.76
CA ALA A 138 -0.58 9.13 -1.60
C ALA A 138 -0.51 9.61 -0.13
N SER A 139 -0.45 8.66 0.81
CA SER A 139 -0.40 8.88 2.25
C SER A 139 0.76 8.07 2.80
N ASN A 140 1.79 8.74 3.32
CA ASN A 140 3.04 8.07 3.69
C ASN A 140 3.14 7.65 5.18
N GLY A 141 2.02 7.60 5.90
CA GLY A 141 1.97 7.18 7.31
C GLY A 141 1.98 5.66 7.55
N GLN A 142 1.88 4.84 6.51
CA GLN A 142 1.93 3.38 6.60
C GLN A 142 3.34 2.88 6.91
N THR A 143 3.49 1.77 7.65
CA THR A 143 4.79 1.11 7.77
C THR A 143 5.09 0.29 6.53
N ILE A 144 6.38 0.15 6.17
CA ILE A 144 6.81 -0.56 4.96
C ILE A 144 6.24 -1.98 4.88
N ALA A 145 6.23 -2.73 5.99
CA ALA A 145 5.68 -4.08 6.00
C ALA A 145 4.16 -4.10 5.77
N GLY A 146 3.42 -3.13 6.34
CA GLY A 146 1.98 -3.01 6.11
C GLY A 146 1.65 -2.59 4.67
N ALA A 147 2.45 -1.68 4.11
CA ALA A 147 2.30 -1.18 2.75
C ALA A 147 2.45 -2.32 1.71
N ILE A 148 3.52 -3.11 1.81
CA ILE A 148 3.75 -4.22 0.87
C ILE A 148 2.73 -5.35 1.06
N ALA A 149 2.37 -5.67 2.31
CA ALA A 149 1.51 -6.81 2.61
C ALA A 149 0.08 -6.67 2.04
N THR A 150 -0.34 -5.45 1.70
CA THR A 150 -1.67 -5.15 1.15
C THR A 150 -1.66 -4.48 -0.22
N GLY A 151 -0.47 -4.25 -0.80
CA GLY A 151 -0.31 -3.76 -2.17
C GLY A 151 -0.38 -2.24 -2.34
N THR A 152 0.08 -1.45 -1.37
CA THR A 152 0.13 0.02 -1.51
C THR A 152 0.85 0.42 -2.81
N HIS A 153 0.30 1.40 -3.51
CA HIS A 153 0.74 1.79 -4.84
C HIS A 153 0.66 3.31 -5.06
N GLY A 154 1.44 3.78 -6.03
CA GLY A 154 1.37 5.15 -6.54
C GLY A 154 0.55 5.24 -7.82
N SER A 155 0.95 6.16 -8.69
CA SER A 155 0.43 6.31 -10.06
C SER A 155 1.55 6.46 -11.10
N SER A 156 2.69 5.80 -10.87
CA SER A 156 3.82 5.81 -11.80
C SER A 156 3.49 4.95 -13.01
N LEU A 157 3.71 5.49 -14.22
CA LEU A 157 3.52 4.77 -15.47
C LEU A 157 4.73 3.89 -15.85
N ASP A 158 5.81 3.97 -15.07
CA ASP A 158 7.07 3.27 -15.32
C ASP A 158 7.46 2.32 -14.17
N PHE A 159 6.63 2.22 -13.11
CA PHE A 159 6.89 1.32 -11.98
C PHE A 159 5.61 0.63 -11.45
N GLY A 160 5.80 -0.45 -10.71
CA GLY A 160 4.74 -1.19 -10.03
C GLY A 160 4.27 -0.56 -8.72
N ALA A 161 3.73 -1.40 -7.84
CA ALA A 161 3.36 -1.05 -6.48
C ALA A 161 4.56 -1.22 -5.52
N MET A 162 4.40 -0.88 -4.24
CA MET A 162 5.52 -0.81 -3.30
C MET A 162 6.18 -2.17 -3.06
N GLN A 163 5.45 -3.27 -3.18
CA GLN A 163 6.05 -4.60 -3.07
C GLN A 163 7.02 -4.93 -4.22
N ASP A 164 6.95 -4.22 -5.34
CA ASP A 164 7.73 -4.54 -6.53
C ASP A 164 9.18 -4.03 -6.47
N PHE A 165 9.50 -3.11 -5.54
CA PHE A 165 10.88 -2.72 -5.25
C PHE A 165 11.55 -3.52 -4.12
N VAL A 166 10.85 -4.50 -3.54
CA VAL A 166 11.42 -5.34 -2.47
C VAL A 166 12.33 -6.40 -3.11
N ALA A 167 13.53 -6.56 -2.54
CA ALA A 167 14.53 -7.52 -2.96
C ALA A 167 14.81 -8.63 -1.94
N GLY A 168 14.40 -8.44 -0.67
CA GLY A 168 14.62 -9.41 0.39
C GLY A 168 13.64 -9.20 1.54
N LEU A 169 13.27 -10.29 2.23
CA LEU A 169 12.42 -10.29 3.41
C LEU A 169 13.08 -11.09 4.53
N HIS A 170 13.17 -10.53 5.73
CA HIS A 170 13.51 -11.27 6.93
C HIS A 170 12.22 -11.57 7.71
N ILE A 171 11.87 -12.85 7.85
CA ILE A 171 10.58 -13.30 8.40
C ILE A 171 10.82 -14.25 9.58
N VAL A 172 10.23 -13.93 10.74
CA VAL A 172 10.21 -14.82 11.90
C VAL A 172 9.00 -15.74 11.80
N VAL A 173 9.24 -17.04 11.62
CA VAL A 173 8.20 -18.02 11.24
C VAL A 173 7.85 -19.00 12.36
N SER A 174 8.75 -19.24 13.31
CA SER A 174 8.50 -20.07 14.50
C SER A 174 9.39 -19.60 15.67
N PRO A 175 9.23 -20.18 16.87
CA PRO A 175 10.10 -19.83 18.00
C PRO A 175 11.59 -20.18 17.77
N GLU A 176 11.88 -21.12 16.89
CA GLU A 176 13.23 -21.61 16.61
C GLU A 176 13.70 -21.33 15.18
N ARG A 177 12.83 -20.80 14.31
CA ARG A 177 13.13 -20.59 12.88
C ARG A 177 12.73 -19.19 12.42
N HIS A 178 13.65 -18.56 11.71
CA HIS A 178 13.45 -17.33 10.97
C HIS A 178 14.29 -17.39 9.69
N VAL A 179 13.82 -16.73 8.64
CA VAL A 179 14.37 -16.88 7.28
C VAL A 179 14.74 -15.53 6.70
N TRP A 180 15.84 -15.49 5.95
CA TRP A 180 16.05 -14.50 4.92
C TRP A 180 15.53 -15.07 3.60
N LEU A 181 14.55 -14.43 2.99
CA LEU A 181 13.92 -14.85 1.75
C LEU A 181 14.23 -13.83 0.64
N GLU A 182 14.81 -14.30 -0.46
CA GLU A 182 15.02 -13.52 -1.68
C GLU A 182 14.76 -14.36 -2.94
N ARG A 183 14.76 -13.73 -4.12
CA ARG A 183 14.62 -14.46 -5.40
C ARG A 183 15.89 -15.25 -5.71
N ALA A 184 15.73 -16.47 -6.20
CA ALA A 184 16.83 -17.28 -6.73
C ALA A 184 17.34 -16.72 -8.07
N SER A 185 16.46 -16.13 -8.87
CA SER A 185 16.83 -15.56 -10.17
C SER A 185 17.65 -14.28 -10.07
N VAL A 186 17.57 -13.58 -8.93
CA VAL A 186 18.29 -12.33 -8.65
C VAL A 186 18.74 -12.31 -7.19
N PRO A 187 19.72 -13.15 -6.81
CA PRO A 187 20.28 -13.11 -5.46
C PRO A 187 20.89 -11.72 -5.22
N THR A 188 20.51 -11.08 -4.13
CA THR A 188 20.76 -9.64 -3.95
C THR A 188 21.82 -9.40 -2.89
N ILE A 189 21.68 -10.01 -1.72
CA ILE A 189 22.61 -9.81 -0.61
C ILE A 189 23.65 -10.91 -0.50
N SER A 190 24.78 -10.57 0.11
CA SER A 190 25.84 -11.53 0.43
C SER A 190 25.39 -12.50 1.53
N ASP A 191 25.81 -13.76 1.42
CA ASP A 191 25.39 -14.88 2.28
C ASP A 191 25.82 -14.72 3.75
N ASP A 192 26.76 -13.82 4.04
CA ASP A 192 27.15 -13.49 5.41
C ASP A 192 26.09 -12.69 6.17
N ILE A 193 25.21 -11.96 5.46
CA ILE A 193 24.20 -11.12 6.12
C ILE A 193 23.16 -11.99 6.82
N PRO A 194 22.54 -13.01 6.19
CA PRO A 194 21.66 -13.95 6.88
C PRO A 194 22.40 -14.72 7.98
N GLN A 195 23.66 -15.10 7.75
CA GLN A 195 24.49 -15.78 8.74
C GLN A 195 24.67 -14.93 10.01
N GLN A 196 24.97 -13.64 9.87
CA GLN A 196 25.10 -12.70 10.99
C GLN A 196 23.79 -12.50 11.75
N LEU A 197 22.65 -12.55 11.04
CA LEU A 197 21.34 -12.50 11.67
C LEU A 197 20.97 -13.81 12.36
N GLY A 198 21.62 -14.94 12.02
CA GLY A 198 21.22 -16.29 12.42
C GLY A 198 20.04 -16.85 11.61
N ALA A 199 19.68 -16.21 10.49
CA ALA A 199 18.54 -16.56 9.67
C ALA A 199 18.89 -17.62 8.63
N GLU A 200 17.96 -18.55 8.38
CA GLU A 200 18.08 -19.50 7.26
C GLU A 200 17.94 -18.75 5.92
N LEU A 201 18.95 -18.84 5.06
CA LEU A 201 18.90 -18.26 3.71
C LEU A 201 18.05 -19.14 2.79
N VAL A 202 16.96 -18.58 2.27
CA VAL A 202 16.07 -19.21 1.30
C VAL A 202 16.04 -18.36 0.03
N ARG A 203 16.46 -18.96 -1.09
CA ARG A 203 16.41 -18.36 -2.42
C ARG A 203 15.38 -19.11 -3.26
N ASP A 204 14.21 -18.51 -3.44
CA ASP A 204 13.10 -19.12 -4.19
C ASP A 204 12.18 -18.03 -4.74
N ASP A 205 12.04 -17.96 -6.06
CA ASP A 205 11.23 -16.95 -6.74
C ASP A 205 9.74 -17.02 -6.41
N ALA A 206 9.17 -18.22 -6.41
CA ALA A 206 7.74 -18.41 -6.20
C ALA A 206 7.38 -18.10 -4.74
N LEU A 207 8.20 -18.56 -3.80
CA LEU A 207 8.06 -18.30 -2.38
C LEU A 207 8.22 -16.82 -2.06
N PHE A 208 9.28 -16.18 -2.57
CA PHE A 208 9.51 -14.75 -2.38
C PHE A 208 8.34 -13.92 -2.92
N ASN A 209 7.94 -14.15 -4.17
CA ASN A 209 6.87 -13.38 -4.79
C ASN A 209 5.52 -13.59 -4.07
N ALA A 210 5.25 -14.77 -3.52
CA ALA A 210 4.08 -15.01 -2.68
C ALA A 210 4.10 -14.24 -1.36
N ALA A 211 5.27 -14.13 -0.71
CA ALA A 211 5.42 -13.44 0.57
C ALA A 211 5.31 -11.91 0.49
N LEU A 212 5.46 -11.32 -0.70
CA LEU A 212 5.33 -9.87 -0.92
C LEU A 212 3.95 -9.33 -0.53
N VAL A 213 2.88 -9.95 -1.03
CA VAL A 213 1.48 -9.67 -0.64
C VAL A 213 1.01 -10.80 0.27
N SER A 214 1.58 -10.82 1.48
CA SER A 214 1.37 -11.90 2.46
C SER A 214 0.09 -11.76 3.26
N LEU A 215 -0.58 -10.59 3.22
CA LEU A 215 -1.64 -10.24 4.17
C LEU A 215 -1.21 -10.47 5.62
N GLY A 216 0.10 -10.36 5.93
CA GLY A 216 0.68 -10.59 7.25
C GLY A 216 0.66 -12.05 7.74
N SER A 217 0.44 -13.04 6.86
CA SER A 217 0.12 -14.43 7.26
C SER A 217 1.26 -15.45 7.15
N PHE A 218 2.42 -15.03 6.65
CA PHE A 218 3.60 -15.88 6.43
C PHE A 218 4.52 -15.98 7.65
N GLY A 219 4.19 -15.26 8.73
CA GLY A 219 5.03 -15.02 9.89
C GLY A 219 5.07 -13.53 10.22
N ILE A 220 5.96 -13.13 11.13
CA ILE A 220 6.22 -11.70 11.40
C ILE A 220 7.35 -11.25 10.47
N VAL A 221 7.03 -10.39 9.50
CA VAL A 221 8.06 -9.68 8.73
C VAL A 221 8.79 -8.75 9.70
N HIS A 222 10.07 -9.03 9.95
CA HIS A 222 10.90 -8.25 10.85
C HIS A 222 11.76 -7.24 10.08
N GLY A 223 12.24 -7.60 8.89
CA GLY A 223 13.01 -6.71 8.03
C GLY A 223 12.65 -6.84 6.56
N VAL A 224 12.91 -5.78 5.81
CA VAL A 224 12.65 -5.66 4.39
C VAL A 224 13.88 -5.04 3.73
N LEU A 225 14.41 -5.68 2.70
CA LEU A 225 15.40 -5.07 1.82
C LEU A 225 14.68 -4.43 0.64
N ILE A 226 14.90 -3.14 0.46
CA ILE A 226 14.31 -2.37 -0.63
C ILE A 226 15.40 -1.90 -1.61
N VAL A 227 15.03 -1.85 -2.88
CA VAL A 227 15.80 -1.20 -3.94
C VAL A 227 15.27 0.22 -4.11
N VAL A 228 16.15 1.21 -4.01
CA VAL A 228 15.83 2.63 -4.16
C VAL A 228 16.49 3.20 -5.42
N GLU A 229 16.07 4.39 -5.82
CA GLU A 229 16.62 5.08 -6.99
C GLU A 229 17.46 6.29 -6.59
N ASP A 230 18.29 6.76 -7.52
CA ASP A 230 18.92 8.07 -7.42
C ASP A 230 17.87 9.16 -7.18
N LEU A 231 18.19 10.15 -6.36
CA LEU A 231 17.27 11.25 -6.07
C LEU A 231 16.80 11.90 -7.38
N TYR A 232 15.48 11.99 -7.52
CA TYR A 232 14.84 12.62 -8.66
C TYR A 232 13.77 13.61 -8.17
N HIS A 233 13.34 14.45 -9.09
CA HIS A 233 12.32 15.46 -8.88
C HIS A 233 11.15 15.22 -9.82
N LEU A 234 9.95 15.60 -9.39
CA LEU A 234 8.73 15.53 -10.19
C LEU A 234 8.21 16.94 -10.41
N GLN A 235 8.10 17.35 -11.68
CA GLN A 235 7.42 18.57 -12.08
C GLN A 235 5.93 18.26 -12.25
N ALA A 236 5.11 18.74 -11.34
CA ALA A 236 3.69 18.43 -11.20
C ALA A 236 2.78 19.56 -11.71
N PHE A 237 1.71 19.14 -12.36
CA PHE A 237 0.63 19.99 -12.85
C PHE A 237 -0.72 19.34 -12.56
N ARG A 238 -1.74 20.16 -12.30
CA ARG A 238 -3.13 19.74 -12.18
C ARG A 238 -4.03 20.73 -12.88
N GLN A 239 -4.87 20.26 -13.79
CA GLN A 239 -5.86 21.06 -14.49
C GLN A 239 -7.23 20.40 -14.49
N ARG A 240 -8.29 21.21 -14.53
CA ARG A 240 -9.64 20.71 -14.83
C ARG A 240 -9.81 20.54 -16.33
N MET A 241 -10.26 19.37 -16.74
CA MET A 241 -10.44 19.01 -18.14
C MET A 241 -11.80 18.36 -18.36
N PRO A 242 -12.52 18.70 -19.43
CA PRO A 242 -13.75 18.00 -19.80
C PRO A 242 -13.47 16.52 -20.12
N LEU A 243 -14.43 15.64 -19.83
CA LEU A 243 -14.39 14.21 -20.14
C LEU A 243 -14.61 13.95 -21.65
N THR A 244 -13.71 14.47 -22.49
CA THR A 244 -13.73 14.27 -23.94
C THR A 244 -13.33 12.84 -24.30
N GLU A 245 -13.60 12.42 -25.54
CA GLU A 245 -13.14 11.13 -26.05
C GLU A 245 -11.62 10.96 -25.95
N GLY A 246 -10.85 12.05 -26.12
CA GLY A 246 -9.41 12.04 -25.93
C GLY A 246 -8.99 11.73 -24.49
N LEU A 247 -9.65 12.33 -23.50
CA LEU A 247 -9.37 12.04 -22.09
C LEU A 247 -9.84 10.63 -21.70
N TRP A 248 -10.98 10.16 -22.22
CA TRP A 248 -11.42 8.77 -22.03
C TRP A 248 -10.42 7.77 -22.58
N ARG A 249 -9.90 8.00 -23.78
CA ARG A 249 -8.86 7.16 -24.38
C ARG A 249 -7.58 7.16 -23.55
N ALA A 250 -7.17 8.30 -23.00
CA ALA A 250 -6.04 8.39 -22.09
C ALA A 250 -6.25 7.61 -20.79
N MET A 251 -7.44 7.67 -20.19
CA MET A 251 -7.74 6.89 -18.98
C MET A 251 -7.85 5.38 -19.25
N ASP A 252 -8.44 5.00 -20.39
CA ASP A 252 -8.76 3.61 -20.69
C ASP A 252 -7.59 2.83 -21.27
N GLN A 253 -6.71 3.50 -22.02
CA GLN A 253 -5.65 2.86 -22.80
C GLN A 253 -4.27 3.46 -22.54
N LEU A 254 -4.14 4.51 -21.72
CA LEU A 254 -2.92 5.30 -21.57
C LEU A 254 -2.40 5.86 -22.92
N ASP A 255 -3.32 6.13 -23.84
CA ASP A 255 -3.04 6.78 -25.10
C ASP A 255 -3.44 8.25 -25.04
N PHE A 256 -2.41 9.10 -25.00
CA PHE A 256 -2.53 10.54 -24.83
C PHE A 256 -2.65 11.32 -26.15
N SER A 257 -2.66 10.66 -27.32
CA SER A 257 -2.66 11.34 -28.63
C SER A 257 -3.87 12.26 -28.87
N GLY A 258 -5.00 11.97 -28.22
CA GLY A 258 -6.24 12.75 -28.33
C GLY A 258 -6.42 13.83 -27.27
N VAL A 259 -5.44 14.04 -26.37
CA VAL A 259 -5.57 14.98 -25.24
C VAL A 259 -4.26 15.70 -24.97
N GLN A 260 -4.33 17.03 -24.82
CA GLN A 260 -3.19 17.81 -24.36
C GLN A 260 -3.14 17.76 -22.82
N LEU A 261 -2.26 16.92 -22.27
CA LEU A 261 -2.04 16.90 -20.83
C LEU A 261 -1.39 18.20 -20.36
N PRO A 262 -1.63 18.61 -19.09
CA PRO A 262 -0.89 19.71 -18.52
C PRO A 262 0.62 19.40 -18.45
N GLY A 263 1.45 20.44 -18.62
CA GLY A 263 2.91 20.33 -18.60
C GLY A 263 3.59 20.30 -19.98
N PRO A 264 4.82 19.77 -20.07
CA PRO A 264 5.59 19.72 -21.32
C PRO A 264 4.85 18.97 -22.43
N SER A 265 4.66 19.63 -23.58
CA SER A 265 3.95 19.04 -24.73
C SER A 265 4.72 17.88 -25.36
N GLY A 266 3.99 16.83 -25.77
CA GLY A 266 4.54 15.67 -26.47
C GLY A 266 5.32 14.68 -25.60
N GLN A 267 5.39 14.88 -24.29
CA GLN A 267 6.06 13.96 -23.37
C GLN A 267 5.03 13.03 -22.71
N LYS A 268 5.36 11.73 -22.60
CA LYS A 268 4.63 10.81 -21.74
C LYS A 268 4.85 11.25 -20.28
N PRO A 269 3.79 11.41 -19.47
CA PRO A 269 3.96 11.73 -18.06
C PRO A 269 4.57 10.52 -17.32
N TYR A 270 5.40 10.79 -16.31
CA TYR A 270 5.84 9.76 -15.37
C TYR A 270 4.70 9.35 -14.44
N HIS A 271 3.88 10.32 -14.02
CA HIS A 271 2.72 10.10 -13.16
C HIS A 271 1.47 10.64 -13.86
N PHE A 272 0.40 9.84 -13.91
CA PHE A 272 -0.90 10.25 -14.46
C PHE A 272 -2.00 9.86 -13.49
N GLN A 273 -2.86 10.81 -13.12
CA GLN A 273 -4.00 10.58 -12.25
C GLN A 273 -5.19 11.41 -12.73
N VAL A 274 -6.39 10.85 -12.63
CA VAL A 274 -7.63 11.58 -12.92
C VAL A 274 -8.59 11.44 -11.75
N VAL A 275 -9.15 12.55 -11.25
CA VAL A 275 -10.18 12.56 -10.20
C VAL A 275 -11.47 13.15 -10.76
N ILE A 276 -12.54 12.36 -10.70
CA ILE A 276 -13.86 12.69 -11.20
C ILE A 276 -14.79 12.89 -10.00
N ASN A 277 -15.49 14.02 -9.97
CA ASN A 277 -16.65 14.20 -9.10
C ASN A 277 -17.89 13.71 -9.84
N PRO A 278 -18.47 12.53 -9.51
CA PRO A 278 -19.61 12.00 -10.23
C PRO A 278 -20.90 12.81 -10.02
N ASN A 279 -20.89 13.78 -9.10
CA ASN A 279 -21.99 14.71 -8.82
C ASN A 279 -21.81 16.09 -9.50
N ASP A 280 -20.68 16.33 -10.18
CA ASP A 280 -20.41 17.56 -10.94
C ASP A 280 -19.59 17.23 -12.20
N LEU A 281 -20.26 16.65 -13.19
CA LEU A 281 -19.62 16.31 -14.47
C LEU A 281 -19.37 17.53 -15.36
N GLN A 282 -20.12 18.62 -15.15
CA GLN A 282 -19.94 19.86 -15.90
C GLN A 282 -18.64 20.58 -15.52
N GLY A 283 -18.22 20.47 -14.25
CA GLY A 283 -16.92 20.95 -13.76
C GLY A 283 -15.71 20.21 -14.34
N GLY A 284 -15.92 19.10 -15.05
CA GLY A 284 -14.87 18.27 -15.62
C GLY A 284 -14.13 17.41 -14.58
N ALA A 285 -13.07 16.74 -15.03
CA ALA A 285 -12.20 15.93 -14.19
C ALA A 285 -10.92 16.69 -13.85
N TYR A 286 -10.40 16.50 -12.65
CA TYR A 286 -9.06 16.97 -12.28
C TYR A 286 -8.03 16.00 -12.82
N VAL A 287 -7.21 16.46 -13.76
CA VAL A 287 -6.15 15.69 -14.38
C VAL A 287 -4.82 16.16 -13.82
N THR A 288 -4.13 15.25 -13.12
CA THR A 288 -2.78 15.47 -12.59
C THR A 288 -1.77 14.74 -13.47
N SER A 289 -0.78 15.46 -13.97
CA SER A 289 0.39 14.91 -14.67
C SER A 289 1.66 15.33 -13.94
N MET A 290 2.63 14.42 -13.83
CA MET A 290 3.97 14.77 -13.35
C MET A 290 5.05 14.21 -14.25
N TYR A 291 6.13 14.96 -14.42
CA TYR A 291 7.26 14.63 -15.29
C TYR A 291 8.53 14.50 -14.45
N LYS A 292 9.29 13.44 -14.68
CA LYS A 292 10.47 13.08 -13.89
C LYS A 292 11.72 13.78 -14.41
N HIS A 293 12.47 14.40 -13.51
CA HIS A 293 13.70 15.11 -13.82
C HIS A 293 14.80 14.78 -12.81
N ALA A 294 16.07 14.86 -13.21
CA ALA A 294 17.19 14.80 -12.27
C ALA A 294 17.16 15.99 -11.30
N GLN A 295 16.82 17.18 -11.80
CA GLN A 295 16.70 18.42 -11.03
C GLN A 295 15.46 19.18 -11.47
N CYS A 296 14.90 20.01 -10.59
CA CYS A 296 13.75 20.83 -10.93
C CYS A 296 14.05 21.77 -12.11
N PRO A 297 13.19 21.81 -13.15
CA PRO A 297 13.35 22.74 -14.25
C PRO A 297 13.37 24.21 -13.78
N PRO A 298 14.15 25.09 -14.42
CA PRO A 298 14.17 26.52 -14.09
C PRO A 298 12.76 27.14 -14.10
N GLY A 299 12.47 27.99 -13.12
CA GLY A 299 11.16 28.64 -12.96
C GLY A 299 10.09 27.78 -12.28
N SER A 300 10.41 26.54 -11.89
CA SER A 300 9.52 25.72 -11.05
C SER A 300 9.33 26.34 -9.67
N LYS A 301 8.14 26.19 -9.11
CA LYS A 301 7.78 26.60 -7.76
C LYS A 301 8.00 25.43 -6.79
N SER A 302 8.50 25.71 -5.60
CA SER A 302 8.62 24.68 -4.56
C SER A 302 7.24 24.19 -4.09
N PRO A 303 7.13 22.94 -3.59
CA PRO A 303 5.93 22.48 -2.91
C PRO A 303 5.64 23.38 -1.71
N SER A 304 4.38 23.60 -1.38
CA SER A 304 3.99 24.45 -0.24
C SER A 304 3.78 23.57 1.01
N PRO A 305 4.72 23.55 1.99
CA PRO A 305 4.71 22.55 3.07
C PRO A 305 3.73 22.86 4.22
N GLY A 306 2.74 23.74 4.02
CA GLY A 306 1.87 24.26 5.10
C GLY A 306 0.37 24.09 4.91
N GLY A 307 -0.08 23.43 3.84
CA GLY A 307 -1.50 23.13 3.63
C GLY A 307 -1.96 21.91 4.44
N LYS A 308 -3.23 21.86 4.85
CA LYS A 308 -3.83 20.61 5.36
C LYS A 308 -3.91 19.51 4.29
N LEU A 309 -3.78 19.90 3.02
CA LEU A 309 -3.69 19.03 1.85
C LEU A 309 -2.51 19.47 0.97
N THR A 310 -1.72 18.53 0.47
CA THR A 310 -0.53 18.73 -0.39
C THR A 310 -0.77 18.30 -1.83
N GLN A 311 0.19 18.58 -2.74
CA GLN A 311 0.05 18.31 -4.17
C GLN A 311 -0.02 16.80 -4.50
N GLY A 312 0.52 15.93 -3.63
CA GLY A 312 0.46 14.48 -3.77
C GLY A 312 -0.76 13.81 -3.12
N ASP A 313 -1.59 14.58 -2.41
CA ASP A 313 -2.70 14.00 -1.65
C ASP A 313 -3.79 13.44 -2.55
N SER A 314 -4.44 12.39 -2.03
CA SER A 314 -5.53 11.70 -2.73
C SER A 314 -6.91 12.31 -2.41
N ALA A 315 -7.89 11.93 -3.23
CA ALA A 315 -9.30 12.26 -3.01
C ALA A 315 -9.80 11.91 -1.59
N LEU A 316 -9.31 10.80 -1.03
CA LEU A 316 -9.62 10.35 0.33
C LEU A 316 -9.33 11.40 1.40
N GLU A 317 -8.23 12.14 1.25
CA GLU A 317 -7.78 13.11 2.26
C GLU A 317 -8.74 14.31 2.34
N ILE A 318 -9.31 14.72 1.20
CA ILE A 318 -10.31 15.78 1.11
C ILE A 318 -11.61 15.33 1.77
N VAL A 319 -12.01 14.08 1.51
CA VAL A 319 -13.27 13.53 1.98
C VAL A 319 -13.23 13.23 3.47
N GLY A 320 -12.07 12.90 4.03
CA GLY A 320 -11.88 12.66 5.47
C GLY A 320 -12.25 13.84 6.38
N VAL A 321 -12.45 15.05 5.82
CA VAL A 321 -12.94 16.24 6.54
C VAL A 321 -14.46 16.18 6.82
N LEU A 322 -15.22 15.33 6.11
CA LEU A 322 -16.67 15.20 6.26
C LEU A 322 -17.04 14.28 7.44
N THR A 323 -18.10 14.64 8.19
CA THR A 323 -18.50 13.97 9.45
C THR A 323 -19.62 12.93 9.27
N ASP A 324 -19.86 12.13 10.33
CA ASP A 324 -20.75 10.96 10.40
C ASP A 324 -22.21 11.13 9.93
N LYS A 325 -22.69 12.36 9.84
CA LYS A 325 -24.08 12.65 9.44
C LYS A 325 -24.10 13.03 7.96
N VAL A 326 -24.08 12.03 7.09
CA VAL A 326 -24.38 12.23 5.67
C VAL A 326 -25.84 12.68 5.54
N SER A 327 -26.01 13.91 5.07
CA SER A 327 -27.29 14.45 4.63
C SER A 327 -27.17 14.81 3.15
N ASP A 328 -28.27 15.14 2.48
CA ASP A 328 -28.20 15.55 1.07
C ASP A 328 -27.40 16.87 0.88
N LEU A 329 -27.17 17.62 1.96
CA LEU A 329 -26.26 18.78 2.00
C LEU A 329 -24.77 18.40 1.86
N THR A 330 -24.39 17.14 2.09
CA THR A 330 -22.99 16.70 2.06
C THR A 330 -22.40 16.74 0.65
N ILE A 331 -23.20 16.51 -0.40
CA ILE A 331 -22.73 16.55 -1.80
C ILE A 331 -22.32 17.99 -2.22
N PRO A 332 -23.17 19.02 -2.07
CA PRO A 332 -22.75 20.40 -2.30
C PRO A 332 -21.54 20.85 -1.47
N VAL A 333 -21.40 20.36 -0.23
CA VAL A 333 -20.24 20.64 0.61
C VAL A 333 -18.97 20.01 0.02
N LEU A 334 -19.02 18.76 -0.45
CA LEU A 334 -17.89 18.08 -1.08
C LEU A 334 -17.38 18.85 -2.32
N ALA A 335 -18.29 19.31 -3.19
CA ALA A 335 -17.93 20.10 -4.36
C ALA A 335 -17.18 21.39 -3.97
N LYS A 336 -17.70 22.13 -2.97
CA LYS A 336 -17.02 23.32 -2.43
C LYS A 336 -15.67 23.03 -1.79
N LEU A 337 -15.52 21.88 -1.12
CA LEU A 337 -14.25 21.44 -0.55
C LEU A 337 -13.23 21.14 -1.66
N LEU A 338 -13.67 20.50 -2.76
CA LEU A 338 -12.82 20.25 -3.91
C LEU A 338 -12.34 21.54 -4.57
N ASP A 339 -13.22 22.50 -4.81
CA ASP A 339 -12.86 23.81 -5.36
C ASP A 339 -11.79 24.51 -4.50
N ARG A 340 -11.94 24.40 -3.18
CA ARG A 340 -11.07 25.08 -2.22
C ARG A 340 -9.72 24.40 -2.00
N PHE A 341 -9.71 23.07 -1.95
CA PHE A 341 -8.56 22.31 -1.46
C PHE A 341 -7.90 21.40 -2.49
N TYR A 342 -8.56 21.14 -3.62
CA TYR A 342 -8.03 20.31 -4.71
C TYR A 342 -7.87 21.09 -6.01
N GLY A 343 -7.70 22.41 -5.89
CA GLY A 343 -7.57 23.32 -7.01
C GLY A 343 -6.42 23.02 -7.97
N GLU A 344 -6.47 23.69 -9.11
CA GLU A 344 -5.45 23.60 -10.14
C GLU A 344 -4.12 24.18 -9.67
N TYR A 345 -3.02 23.60 -10.14
CA TYR A 345 -1.68 24.14 -9.95
C TYR A 345 -0.83 23.83 -11.17
N SER A 346 0.19 24.64 -11.37
CA SER A 346 1.09 24.49 -12.50
C SER A 346 2.53 24.71 -12.05
N ASN A 347 3.41 23.88 -12.60
CA ASN A 347 4.85 24.01 -12.47
C ASN A 347 5.33 23.96 -11.01
N ILE A 348 4.76 23.07 -10.20
CA ILE A 348 5.28 22.73 -8.88
C ILE A 348 6.35 21.67 -9.08
N CYS A 349 7.51 21.80 -8.45
CA CYS A 349 8.54 20.76 -8.53
C CYS A 349 9.17 20.50 -7.17
N GLY A 350 9.27 19.21 -6.83
CA GLY A 350 9.93 18.74 -5.62
C GLY A 350 10.31 17.27 -5.75
N THR A 351 11.01 16.77 -4.76
CA THR A 351 11.28 15.34 -4.62
C THR A 351 9.98 14.57 -4.31
N PRO A 352 9.94 13.24 -4.52
CA PRO A 352 8.78 12.43 -4.13
C PRO A 352 8.37 12.61 -2.67
N GLY A 353 9.34 12.69 -1.75
CA GLY A 353 9.06 12.87 -0.33
C GLY A 353 8.46 14.24 0.04
N GLU A 354 8.74 15.28 -0.74
CA GLU A 354 8.16 16.62 -0.54
C GLU A 354 6.78 16.76 -1.18
N LEU A 355 6.50 16.01 -2.25
CA LEU A 355 5.21 16.08 -2.95
C LEU A 355 4.18 15.13 -2.34
N PHE A 356 4.59 13.94 -1.89
CA PHE A 356 3.74 12.96 -1.24
C PHE A 356 4.11 12.89 0.25
N THR A 357 3.47 13.68 1.09
CA THR A 357 3.82 13.78 2.52
C THR A 357 3.02 12.81 3.39
N ASP A 358 3.26 12.83 4.71
CA ASP A 358 2.45 12.13 5.69
C ASP A 358 1.13 12.86 5.92
N THR A 359 0.08 12.44 5.24
CA THR A 359 -1.26 12.89 5.59
C THR A 359 -1.66 12.30 6.95
N THR A 360 -2.21 13.13 7.83
CA THR A 360 -2.59 12.74 9.19
C THR A 360 -4.08 12.47 9.33
N THR A 361 -4.79 12.21 8.22
CA THR A 361 -6.24 12.02 8.22
C THR A 361 -6.62 10.83 9.08
N ARG A 362 -6.97 11.16 10.32
CA ARG A 362 -7.51 10.29 11.34
C ARG A 362 -8.99 10.59 11.40
N GLY A 363 -9.82 9.62 11.06
CA GLY A 363 -11.26 9.83 11.00
C GLY A 363 -11.96 8.88 10.05
N LYS A 364 -13.29 8.96 10.08
CA LYS A 364 -14.21 8.07 9.39
C LYS A 364 -14.34 8.47 7.91
N ALA A 365 -13.27 8.24 7.17
CA ALA A 365 -13.30 8.22 5.71
C ALA A 365 -13.64 6.81 5.22
N PHE A 366 -14.28 6.70 4.07
CA PHE A 366 -14.47 5.45 3.36
C PHE A 366 -13.56 5.45 2.14
N GLY A 367 -12.66 4.48 2.06
CA GLY A 367 -11.87 4.24 0.86
C GLY A 367 -12.03 2.80 0.40
N SER A 368 -12.44 2.62 -0.86
CA SER A 368 -12.31 1.36 -1.59
C SER A 368 -11.45 1.56 -2.84
N ALA A 369 -10.93 0.47 -3.40
CA ALA A 369 -10.25 0.52 -4.68
C ALA A 369 -10.37 -0.80 -5.45
N LEU A 370 -10.49 -0.67 -6.77
CA LEU A 370 -10.55 -1.77 -7.73
C LEU A 370 -9.30 -1.75 -8.61
N GLY A 371 -8.67 -2.89 -8.85
CA GLY A 371 -7.72 -3.05 -9.95
C GLY A 371 -8.47 -3.47 -11.21
N ILE A 372 -8.25 -2.78 -12.32
CA ILE A 372 -8.99 -2.93 -13.58
C ILE A 372 -7.96 -3.05 -14.72
N PRO A 373 -8.12 -4.00 -15.67
CA PRO A 373 -7.29 -4.02 -16.86
C PRO A 373 -7.61 -2.83 -17.78
N LEU A 374 -6.59 -2.34 -18.49
CA LEU A 374 -6.81 -1.38 -19.58
C LEU A 374 -7.84 -1.91 -20.59
N GLY A 375 -8.59 -1.02 -21.22
CA GLY A 375 -9.71 -1.35 -22.10
C GLY A 375 -11.04 -1.59 -21.39
N GLN A 376 -11.05 -1.71 -20.05
CA GLN A 376 -12.26 -1.86 -19.24
C GLN A 376 -12.50 -0.70 -18.27
N VAL A 377 -11.62 0.30 -18.28
CA VAL A 377 -11.65 1.43 -17.35
C VAL A 377 -12.89 2.28 -17.62
N ARG A 378 -13.12 2.67 -18.88
CA ARG A 378 -14.27 3.50 -19.26
C ARG A 378 -15.57 2.82 -18.84
N LYS A 379 -15.76 1.55 -19.22
CA LYS A 379 -16.95 0.76 -18.86
C LYS A 379 -17.15 0.71 -17.35
N THR A 380 -16.07 0.61 -16.57
CA THR A 380 -16.15 0.56 -15.10
C THR A 380 -16.54 1.91 -14.51
N VAL A 381 -15.91 3.00 -14.94
CA VAL A 381 -16.22 4.36 -14.46
C VAL A 381 -17.63 4.78 -14.86
N GLU A 382 -18.04 4.55 -16.11
CA GLU A 382 -19.41 4.83 -16.57
C GLU A 382 -20.45 4.02 -15.81
N THR A 383 -20.15 2.77 -15.44
CA THR A 383 -21.02 1.96 -14.57
C THR A 383 -21.17 2.62 -13.19
N ALA A 384 -20.07 3.08 -12.59
CA ALA A 384 -20.11 3.79 -11.32
C ALA A 384 -20.86 5.14 -11.41
N MET A 385 -20.68 5.90 -12.50
CA MET A 385 -21.40 7.14 -12.74
C MET A 385 -22.90 6.92 -12.95
N ALA A 386 -23.29 5.88 -13.69
CA ALA A 386 -24.70 5.52 -13.87
C ALA A 386 -25.36 5.14 -12.54
N ILE A 387 -24.67 4.36 -11.70
CA ILE A 387 -25.14 4.07 -10.35
C ILE A 387 -25.23 5.35 -9.52
N ASN A 388 -24.27 6.28 -9.65
CA ASN A 388 -24.30 7.55 -8.90
C ASN A 388 -25.47 8.43 -9.33
N HIS A 389 -25.85 8.40 -10.60
CA HIS A 389 -27.02 9.14 -11.09
C HIS A 389 -28.32 8.68 -10.42
N GLU A 390 -28.50 7.36 -10.24
CA GLU A 390 -29.68 6.80 -9.57
C GLU A 390 -29.54 6.79 -8.04
N TYR A 391 -28.32 6.69 -7.54
CA TYR A 391 -27.97 6.57 -6.13
C TYR A 391 -26.75 7.45 -5.79
N PRO A 392 -26.96 8.78 -5.67
CA PRO A 392 -25.87 9.71 -5.41
C PRO A 392 -25.15 9.41 -4.11
N PHE A 393 -23.82 9.35 -4.16
CA PHE A 393 -22.98 9.24 -2.97
C PHE A 393 -22.04 10.44 -2.84
N PRO A 394 -21.74 10.88 -1.60
CA PRO A 394 -20.83 12.01 -1.35
C PRO A 394 -19.37 11.55 -1.41
N GLY A 395 -18.89 11.27 -2.61
CA GLY A 395 -17.51 10.86 -2.83
C GLY A 395 -17.05 11.02 -4.26
N LEU A 396 -15.84 10.52 -4.53
CA LEU A 396 -15.04 10.77 -5.72
C LEU A 396 -14.54 9.47 -6.32
N LEU A 397 -14.31 9.51 -7.62
CA LEU A 397 -13.72 8.43 -8.40
C LEU A 397 -12.32 8.87 -8.82
N ALA A 398 -11.27 8.23 -8.31
CA ALA A 398 -9.90 8.57 -8.66
C ALA A 398 -9.19 7.41 -9.37
N LEU A 399 -8.57 7.71 -10.49
CA LEU A 399 -7.88 6.75 -11.34
C LEU A 399 -6.37 6.90 -11.17
N ARG A 400 -5.70 5.79 -10.86
CA ARG A 400 -4.25 5.66 -10.75
C ARG A 400 -3.75 4.46 -11.55
N TYR A 401 -2.44 4.33 -11.75
CA TYR A 401 -1.87 3.26 -12.58
C TYR A 401 -0.62 2.65 -11.95
N ALA A 402 -0.46 1.34 -12.09
CA ALA A 402 0.73 0.61 -11.64
C ALA A 402 1.02 -0.58 -12.55
N LEU A 403 2.31 -0.81 -12.85
CA LEU A 403 2.74 -1.98 -13.61
C LEU A 403 2.32 -3.29 -12.91
N PRO A 404 2.06 -4.37 -13.68
CA PRO A 404 1.65 -5.64 -13.13
C PRO A 404 2.71 -6.22 -12.19
N SER A 405 2.31 -6.52 -10.95
CA SER A 405 3.15 -7.15 -9.95
C SER A 405 3.30 -8.66 -10.19
N LYS A 406 4.48 -9.20 -9.84
CA LYS A 406 4.76 -10.64 -9.86
C LYS A 406 4.16 -11.40 -8.67
N ALA A 407 3.69 -10.69 -7.64
CA ALA A 407 3.09 -11.34 -6.49
C ALA A 407 1.76 -12.02 -6.89
N PRO A 408 1.56 -13.32 -6.62
CA PRO A 408 0.38 -14.07 -7.04
C PRO A 408 -0.94 -13.42 -6.64
N LEU A 409 -0.99 -12.83 -5.43
CA LEU A 409 -2.16 -12.15 -4.87
C LEU A 409 -2.06 -10.62 -4.92
N ALA A 410 -1.15 -10.01 -5.67
CA ALA A 410 -1.23 -8.56 -5.89
C ALA A 410 -2.51 -8.22 -6.66
N PHE A 411 -3.29 -7.26 -6.18
CA PHE A 411 -4.49 -6.81 -6.90
C PHE A 411 -4.10 -6.00 -8.15
N THR A 412 -2.91 -5.41 -8.17
CA THR A 412 -2.28 -4.73 -9.33
C THR A 412 -1.55 -5.72 -10.25
N HIS A 413 -2.25 -6.72 -10.80
CA HIS A 413 -1.63 -7.76 -11.64
C HIS A 413 -2.06 -7.77 -13.11
N HIS A 414 -2.96 -6.88 -13.53
CA HIS A 414 -3.42 -6.82 -14.91
C HIS A 414 -2.32 -6.28 -15.83
N ALA A 415 -2.08 -6.99 -16.93
CA ALA A 415 -1.16 -6.59 -17.99
C ALA A 415 -1.90 -5.83 -19.12
N PRO A 416 -1.24 -4.89 -19.82
CA PRO A 416 0.14 -4.42 -19.59
C PRO A 416 0.27 -3.46 -18.40
N MET A 417 -0.85 -2.98 -17.86
CA MET A 417 -0.92 -2.04 -16.73
C MET A 417 -2.24 -2.29 -15.99
N THR A 418 -2.23 -2.11 -14.67
CA THR A 418 -3.47 -2.05 -13.89
C THR A 418 -3.87 -0.59 -13.70
N CYS A 419 -5.10 -0.24 -14.10
CA CYS A 419 -5.74 0.96 -13.62
C CYS A 419 -6.36 0.68 -12.25
N VAL A 420 -6.02 1.48 -11.25
CA VAL A 420 -6.65 1.44 -9.93
C VAL A 420 -7.73 2.52 -9.87
N LEU A 421 -8.99 2.11 -9.75
CA LEU A 421 -10.10 3.01 -9.49
C LEU A 421 -10.37 3.05 -7.99
N ASP A 422 -9.98 4.13 -7.34
CA ASP A 422 -10.35 4.46 -5.98
C ASP A 422 -11.75 5.06 -5.94
N ILE A 423 -12.55 4.58 -4.98
CA ILE A 423 -13.86 5.14 -4.64
C ILE A 423 -13.75 5.64 -3.19
N ASP A 424 -13.56 6.95 -3.06
CA ASP A 424 -13.31 7.61 -1.78
C ASP A 424 -14.51 8.49 -1.40
N GLY A 425 -15.10 8.25 -0.24
CA GLY A 425 -16.37 8.85 0.17
C GLY A 425 -16.46 9.06 1.69
N ALA A 426 -17.45 9.83 2.14
CA ALA A 426 -17.70 9.94 3.58
C ALA A 426 -18.09 8.55 4.14
N ALA A 427 -17.60 8.18 5.32
CA ALA A 427 -17.97 6.88 5.91
C ALA A 427 -19.46 6.85 6.26
N SER A 428 -20.21 6.11 5.44
CA SER A 428 -21.65 5.98 5.60
C SER A 428 -22.14 4.67 4.98
N ALA A 429 -23.31 4.21 5.44
CA ALA A 429 -24.01 3.08 4.81
C ALA A 429 -24.30 3.36 3.32
N ARG A 430 -24.53 4.64 2.95
CA ARG A 430 -24.74 5.07 1.56
C ARG A 430 -23.50 4.81 0.71
N THR A 431 -22.32 5.27 1.11
CA THR A 431 -21.07 4.99 0.37
C THR A 431 -20.77 3.50 0.26
N LYS A 432 -21.00 2.73 1.34
CA LYS A 432 -20.84 1.27 1.32
C LYS A 432 -21.78 0.62 0.30
N THR A 433 -23.07 0.99 0.32
CA THR A 433 -24.09 0.46 -0.59
C THR A 433 -23.78 0.84 -2.04
N PHE A 434 -23.29 2.06 -2.29
CA PHE A 434 -22.83 2.47 -3.62
C PHE A 434 -21.73 1.54 -4.14
N CYS A 435 -20.69 1.29 -3.35
CA CYS A 435 -19.60 0.40 -3.75
C CYS A 435 -20.07 -1.03 -4.02
N GLN A 436 -20.96 -1.56 -3.17
CA GLN A 436 -21.57 -2.89 -3.37
C GLN A 436 -22.33 -2.98 -4.70
N LYS A 437 -23.16 -1.97 -5.01
CA LYS A 437 -23.86 -1.87 -6.29
C LYS A 437 -22.90 -1.86 -7.48
N VAL A 438 -21.78 -1.14 -7.37
CA VAL A 438 -20.74 -1.14 -8.41
C VAL A 438 -20.18 -2.54 -8.60
N TRP A 439 -19.74 -3.22 -7.53
CA TRP A 439 -19.17 -4.57 -7.64
C TRP A 439 -20.16 -5.60 -8.17
N GLU A 440 -21.42 -5.53 -7.72
CA GLU A 440 -22.52 -6.38 -8.22
C GLU A 440 -22.75 -6.19 -9.72
N GLN A 441 -22.83 -4.94 -10.18
CA GLN A 441 -23.00 -4.63 -11.60
C GLN A 441 -21.80 -5.05 -12.45
N LEU A 442 -20.57 -4.84 -11.98
CA LEU A 442 -19.38 -5.30 -12.69
C LEU A 442 -19.34 -6.82 -12.80
N THR A 443 -19.71 -7.53 -11.73
CA THR A 443 -19.79 -9.00 -11.70
C THR A 443 -20.86 -9.50 -12.67
N ALA A 444 -22.07 -8.92 -12.65
CA ALA A 444 -23.16 -9.28 -13.56
C ALA A 444 -22.79 -9.04 -15.03
N ARG A 445 -21.99 -8.01 -15.31
CA ARG A 445 -21.49 -7.65 -16.65
C ARG A 445 -20.18 -8.35 -17.03
N GLN A 446 -19.69 -9.27 -16.20
CA GLN A 446 -18.44 -10.02 -16.39
C GLN A 446 -17.23 -9.10 -16.67
N VAL A 447 -17.20 -7.92 -16.05
CA VAL A 447 -16.03 -7.05 -16.12
C VAL A 447 -14.98 -7.60 -15.15
N PRO A 448 -13.77 -7.94 -15.60
CA PRO A 448 -12.71 -8.39 -14.71
C PRO A 448 -12.24 -7.22 -13.83
N TYR A 449 -12.18 -7.45 -12.52
CA TYR A 449 -11.57 -6.54 -11.56
C TYR A 449 -11.00 -7.31 -10.37
N THR A 450 -10.11 -6.67 -9.64
CA THR A 450 -9.63 -7.08 -8.32
C THR A 450 -10.01 -6.05 -7.26
N LEU A 451 -9.94 -6.40 -5.98
CA LEU A 451 -10.16 -5.45 -4.87
C LEU A 451 -8.89 -5.27 -4.05
N HIS A 452 -8.62 -4.04 -3.63
CA HIS A 452 -7.47 -3.70 -2.80
C HIS A 452 -7.61 -4.28 -1.39
N TRP A 453 -6.65 -5.11 -0.97
CA TRP A 453 -6.69 -5.85 0.31
C TRP A 453 -6.76 -4.95 1.55
N GLY A 454 -6.01 -3.86 1.54
CA GLY A 454 -5.93 -2.91 2.65
C GLY A 454 -7.12 -1.94 2.78
N LYS A 455 -8.03 -1.89 1.80
CA LYS A 455 -9.17 -0.95 1.75
C LYS A 455 -10.49 -1.63 2.09
N ILE A 456 -11.59 -0.86 2.14
CA ILE A 456 -12.93 -1.43 2.37
C ILE A 456 -13.32 -2.28 1.15
N ASN A 457 -13.71 -3.52 1.40
CA ASN A 457 -14.13 -4.51 0.39
C ASN A 457 -15.18 -5.46 0.99
N ASP A 458 -15.76 -6.32 0.16
CA ASP A 458 -16.69 -7.40 0.54
C ASP A 458 -16.16 -8.79 0.16
N LEU A 459 -14.84 -8.97 0.28
CA LEU A 459 -14.18 -10.19 -0.17
C LEU A 459 -14.60 -11.43 0.62
N ASP A 460 -14.84 -12.50 -0.11
CA ASP A 460 -14.99 -13.86 0.37
C ASP A 460 -14.18 -14.82 -0.51
N GLY A 461 -14.16 -16.11 -0.15
CA GLY A 461 -13.44 -17.11 -0.93
C GLY A 461 -13.92 -17.27 -2.37
N ALA A 462 -15.19 -16.98 -2.69
CA ALA A 462 -15.71 -17.06 -4.06
C ALA A 462 -15.17 -15.91 -4.92
N ARG A 463 -15.22 -14.68 -4.41
CA ARG A 463 -14.63 -13.50 -5.05
C ARG A 463 -13.11 -13.66 -5.21
N VAL A 464 -12.40 -14.13 -4.18
CA VAL A 464 -10.95 -14.39 -4.27
C VAL A 464 -10.63 -15.38 -5.39
N ARG A 465 -11.38 -16.48 -5.50
CA ARG A 465 -11.23 -17.44 -6.61
C ARG A 465 -11.53 -16.82 -7.97
N SER A 466 -12.53 -15.96 -8.07
CA SER A 466 -12.85 -15.25 -9.32
C SER A 466 -11.76 -14.28 -9.75
N MET A 467 -11.10 -13.59 -8.81
CA MET A 467 -10.07 -12.59 -9.10
C MET A 467 -8.72 -13.20 -9.49
N TYR A 468 -8.34 -14.32 -8.85
CA TYR A 468 -6.98 -14.85 -8.95
C TYR A 468 -6.89 -16.24 -9.60
N GLY A 469 -8.01 -16.97 -9.68
CA GLY A 469 -8.02 -18.35 -10.17
C GLY A 469 -7.30 -19.35 -9.26
N PRO A 470 -7.45 -20.66 -9.52
CA PRO A 470 -6.90 -21.71 -8.66
C PRO A 470 -5.38 -21.76 -8.65
N GLU A 471 -4.72 -21.39 -9.75
CA GLU A 471 -3.26 -21.47 -9.87
C GLU A 471 -2.55 -20.47 -8.96
N ARG A 472 -2.89 -19.17 -9.05
CA ARG A 472 -2.27 -18.11 -8.22
C ARG A 472 -2.54 -18.35 -6.73
N ILE A 473 -3.77 -18.73 -6.39
CA ILE A 473 -4.15 -19.08 -5.01
C ILE A 473 -3.35 -20.30 -4.53
N GLY A 474 -3.25 -21.34 -5.35
CA GLY A 474 -2.48 -22.55 -5.02
C GLY A 474 -1.00 -22.25 -4.81
N THR A 475 -0.39 -21.41 -5.65
CA THR A 475 1.01 -20.98 -5.50
C THR A 475 1.21 -20.23 -4.18
N TRP A 476 0.33 -19.30 -3.84
CA TRP A 476 0.42 -18.57 -2.57
C TRP A 476 0.25 -19.49 -1.34
N ARG A 477 -0.70 -20.43 -1.39
CA ARG A 477 -0.93 -21.38 -0.28
C ARG A 477 0.25 -22.33 -0.09
N ARG A 478 0.78 -22.91 -1.16
CA ARG A 478 1.97 -23.77 -1.10
C ARG A 478 3.19 -23.04 -0.55
N ALA A 479 3.37 -21.77 -0.96
CA ALA A 479 4.45 -20.93 -0.44
C ALA A 479 4.29 -20.68 1.07
N ARG A 480 3.07 -20.39 1.53
CA ARG A 480 2.77 -20.25 2.97
C ARG A 480 3.03 -21.55 3.74
N GLU A 481 2.60 -22.69 3.20
CA GLU A 481 2.81 -24.01 3.78
C GLU A 481 4.30 -24.38 3.85
N ALA A 482 5.11 -24.00 2.86
CA ALA A 482 6.54 -24.25 2.85
C ALA A 482 7.27 -23.53 4.00
N LEU A 483 6.88 -22.30 4.34
CA LEU A 483 7.47 -21.57 5.47
C LEU A 483 6.91 -22.00 6.82
N LEU A 484 5.60 -22.18 6.88
CA LEU A 484 4.85 -22.59 8.07
C LEU A 484 4.48 -24.06 7.95
N HIS A 485 5.48 -24.96 7.95
CA HIS A 485 5.29 -26.40 7.66
C HIS A 485 4.36 -27.13 8.65
N ARG A 486 4.27 -26.66 9.90
CA ARG A 486 3.37 -27.23 10.91
C ARG A 486 1.97 -26.61 10.85
N PRO A 487 0.88 -27.40 10.93
CA PRO A 487 -0.49 -26.89 10.99
C PRO A 487 -0.72 -25.87 12.10
N GLU A 488 -0.09 -26.05 13.26
CA GLU A 488 -0.26 -25.17 14.42
C GLU A 488 0.34 -23.77 14.14
N LEU A 489 1.47 -23.70 13.42
CA LEU A 489 2.05 -22.42 12.99
C LEU A 489 1.13 -21.69 12.01
N ARG A 490 0.55 -22.42 11.05
CA ARG A 490 -0.43 -21.85 10.11
C ARG A 490 -1.66 -21.34 10.85
N ALA A 491 -2.14 -22.08 11.84
CA ALA A 491 -3.25 -21.64 12.68
C ALA A 491 -2.90 -20.38 13.50
N THR A 492 -1.70 -20.31 14.09
CA THR A 492 -1.24 -19.13 14.82
C THR A 492 -1.21 -17.87 13.95
N PHE A 493 -0.74 -17.96 12.71
CA PHE A 493 -0.70 -16.80 11.81
C PHE A 493 -1.98 -16.61 10.97
N ALA A 494 -3.03 -17.38 11.24
CA ALA A 494 -4.34 -17.20 10.64
C ALA A 494 -5.17 -16.15 11.41
N ASN A 495 -6.33 -15.82 10.85
CA ASN A 495 -7.40 -15.07 11.49
C ASN A 495 -8.71 -15.29 10.72
N ASP A 496 -9.80 -14.72 11.23
CA ASP A 496 -11.12 -14.80 10.59
C ASP A 496 -11.15 -14.18 9.19
N TYR A 497 -10.33 -13.16 8.94
CA TYR A 497 -10.18 -12.57 7.62
C TYR A 497 -9.67 -13.60 6.61
N LEU A 498 -8.53 -14.26 6.86
CA LEU A 498 -8.00 -15.30 5.96
C LEU A 498 -8.94 -16.48 5.80
N ARG A 499 -9.68 -16.88 6.86
CA ARG A 499 -10.68 -17.96 6.77
C ARG A 499 -11.81 -17.57 5.83
N THR A 500 -12.34 -16.35 5.96
CA THR A 500 -13.39 -15.82 5.09
C THR A 500 -12.96 -15.80 3.62
N LEU A 501 -11.68 -15.49 3.38
CA LEU A 501 -11.07 -15.49 2.05
C LEU A 501 -10.73 -16.89 1.51
N GLY A 502 -10.80 -17.94 2.33
CA GLY A 502 -10.35 -19.29 1.95
C GLY A 502 -8.83 -19.40 1.77
N LEU A 503 -8.06 -18.61 2.53
CA LEU A 503 -6.59 -18.52 2.47
C LEU A 503 -5.88 -18.97 3.76
N ALA A 504 -6.64 -19.35 4.80
CA ALA A 504 -6.11 -19.74 6.12
C ALA A 504 -5.26 -21.02 6.09
#